data_AF-A0A1F5NGA9-F1
#
_entry.id   AF-A0A1F5NGA9-F1
#
_cell.length_a   1.000
_cell.length_b   1.000
_cell.length_c   1.000
_cell.angle_alpha   90.00
_cell.angle_beta   90.00
_cell.angle_gamma   90.00
#
_symmetry.space_group_name_H-M   'P 1'
#
loop_
_entity.id
_entity.type
_entity.pdbx_description
1 polymer ?
#
loop_
_entity_poly.entity_id
_entity_poly.type
_entity_poly.pdbx_seq_one_letter_code
_entity_poly.pdbx_strand_id
1 'polypeptide(L)'
;MTLKFDYVKFQRPVKSKVLGPSAIWPIIDIELATDTKSLRYSALVDSGADFCIFDAEIGENLGIDVRSGHKELFGGIQKIDKQAEAFFHPIQLIVGGKKSYTMVSFSYDIGKSAFGVLGQVGFFDLFIVKFDFKKERVELTERPA
;
A
#
# COMPACT_ATOMS: atom_id res chain seq x y z
N MET A 1 12.76 -0.33 17.34
CA MET A 1 12.00 -1.61 17.40
C MET A 1 11.80 -2.11 15.98
N THR A 2 11.84 -3.42 15.73
CA THR A 2 11.64 -3.98 14.38
C THR A 2 10.35 -4.80 14.36
N LEU A 3 9.42 -4.43 13.49
CA LEU A 3 8.20 -5.18 13.21
C LEU A 3 8.49 -6.27 12.19
N LYS A 4 7.81 -7.41 12.30
CA LYS A 4 8.00 -8.58 11.41
C LYS A 4 6.66 -9.08 10.93
N PHE A 5 6.56 -9.30 9.63
CA PHE A 5 5.35 -9.78 8.96
C PHE A 5 5.74 -10.93 8.05
N ASP A 6 5.00 -12.04 8.12
CA ASP A 6 5.18 -13.14 7.18
C ASP A 6 4.45 -12.81 5.87
N TYR A 7 4.98 -13.29 4.74
CA TYR A 7 4.36 -13.10 3.45
C TYR A 7 3.01 -13.80 3.40
N VAL A 8 2.05 -13.18 2.72
CA VAL A 8 0.75 -13.81 2.46
C VAL A 8 0.89 -14.78 1.30
N LYS A 9 0.44 -16.01 1.50
CA LYS A 9 0.53 -17.11 0.53
C LYS A 9 -0.82 -17.37 -0.12
N PHE A 10 -0.84 -17.35 -1.44
CA PHE A 10 -2.01 -17.65 -2.26
C PHE A 10 -1.78 -18.91 -3.08
N GLN A 11 -2.78 -19.80 -3.09
CA GLN A 11 -2.79 -20.91 -4.05
C GLN A 11 -3.23 -20.37 -5.40
N ARG A 12 -2.48 -20.69 -6.46
CA ARG A 12 -2.87 -20.30 -7.81
C ARG A 12 -4.01 -21.22 -8.26
N PRO A 13 -5.11 -20.66 -8.79
CA PRO A 13 -6.23 -21.48 -9.27
C PRO A 13 -5.82 -22.37 -10.45
N VAL A 14 -4.85 -21.93 -11.25
CA VAL A 14 -4.25 -22.71 -12.33
C VAL A 14 -2.76 -22.91 -12.03
N LYS A 15 -2.32 -24.18 -12.01
CA LYS A 15 -0.91 -24.53 -11.81
C LYS A 15 -0.07 -23.98 -12.96
N SER A 16 0.94 -23.17 -12.64
CA SER A 16 1.91 -22.71 -13.63
C SER A 16 3.15 -23.61 -13.59
N LYS A 17 3.61 -24.05 -14.76
CA LYS A 17 4.91 -24.75 -14.87
C LYS A 17 6.09 -23.83 -14.58
N VAL A 18 5.94 -22.53 -14.83
CA VAL A 18 7.01 -21.53 -14.67
C VAL A 18 6.96 -20.88 -13.29
N LEU A 19 5.76 -20.50 -12.83
CA LEU A 19 5.57 -19.75 -11.57
C LEU A 19 5.23 -20.65 -10.37
N GLY A 20 5.17 -21.97 -10.58
CA GLY A 20 4.80 -22.94 -9.56
C GLY A 20 3.32 -22.89 -9.15
N PRO A 21 2.95 -23.59 -8.06
CA PRO A 21 1.57 -23.73 -7.62
C PRO A 21 1.06 -22.56 -6.76
N SER A 22 1.95 -21.75 -6.18
CA SER A 22 1.58 -20.68 -5.24
C SER A 22 2.25 -19.35 -5.58
N ALA A 23 1.68 -18.27 -5.09
CA ALA A 23 2.32 -16.96 -5.02
C ALA A 23 2.49 -16.58 -3.55
N ILE A 24 3.59 -15.89 -3.23
CA ILE A 24 3.79 -15.27 -1.91
C ILE A 24 4.02 -13.78 -2.12
N TRP A 25 3.29 -12.95 -1.38
CA TRP A 25 3.35 -11.49 -1.52
C TRP A 25 3.63 -10.82 -0.17
N PRO A 26 4.45 -9.76 -0.14
CA PRO A 26 4.73 -9.00 1.07
C PRO A 26 3.56 -8.07 1.41
N ILE A 27 2.44 -8.63 1.82
CA ILE A 27 1.27 -7.87 2.26
C ILE A 27 1.29 -7.74 3.78
N ILE A 28 1.05 -6.53 4.27
CA ILE A 28 0.97 -6.23 5.70
C ILE A 28 -0.36 -5.58 6.04
N ASP A 29 -0.81 -5.78 7.28
CA ASP A 29 -1.95 -5.05 7.82
C ASP A 29 -1.52 -3.68 8.31
N ILE A 30 -2.29 -2.67 7.92
CA ILE A 30 -2.14 -1.28 8.30
C ILE A 30 -3.49 -0.76 8.79
N GLU A 31 -3.47 0.41 9.41
CA GLU A 31 -4.66 1.19 9.67
C GLU A 31 -4.46 2.61 9.13
N LEU A 32 -5.44 3.07 8.35
CA LEU A 32 -5.51 4.43 7.82
C LEU A 32 -6.48 5.20 8.70
N ALA A 33 -6.09 6.38 9.18
CA ALA A 33 -6.91 7.17 10.09
C ALA A 33 -6.96 8.66 9.69
N THR A 34 -8.13 9.24 9.86
CA THR A 34 -8.39 10.68 9.92
C THR A 34 -8.62 11.07 11.38
N ASP A 35 -8.91 12.35 11.65
CA ASP A 35 -9.21 12.82 13.00
C ASP A 35 -10.50 12.21 13.59
N THR A 36 -11.39 11.68 12.74
CA THR A 36 -12.72 11.20 13.15
C THR A 36 -12.96 9.72 12.89
N LYS A 37 -12.21 9.10 11.98
CA LYS A 37 -12.44 7.72 11.56
C LYS A 37 -11.12 6.98 11.37
N SER A 38 -11.14 5.67 11.56
CA SER A 38 -10.06 4.79 11.13
C SER A 38 -10.59 3.52 10.48
N LEU A 39 -9.77 2.93 9.61
CA LEU A 39 -10.07 1.70 8.89
C LEU A 39 -8.81 0.84 8.82
N ARG A 40 -8.95 -0.44 9.18
CA ARG A 40 -7.91 -1.44 8.92
C ARG A 40 -7.95 -1.90 7.48
N TYR A 41 -6.77 -2.06 6.89
CA TYR A 41 -6.62 -2.46 5.49
C TYR A 41 -5.36 -3.31 5.32
N SER A 42 -5.34 -4.16 4.29
CA SER A 42 -4.13 -4.91 3.94
C SER A 42 -3.53 -4.32 2.66
N ALA A 43 -2.22 -4.12 2.67
CA ALA A 43 -1.52 -3.47 1.57
C ALA A 43 -0.23 -4.20 1.20
N LEU A 44 0.04 -4.28 -0.10
CA LEU A 44 1.27 -4.79 -0.69
C LEU A 44 2.40 -3.78 -0.47
N VAL A 45 3.53 -4.23 0.09
CA VAL A 45 4.74 -3.43 0.20
C VAL A 45 5.53 -3.51 -1.10
N ASP A 46 5.64 -2.40 -1.83
CA ASP A 46 6.24 -2.36 -3.16
C ASP A 46 7.14 -1.12 -3.35
N SER A 47 8.45 -1.32 -3.33
CA SER A 47 9.41 -0.24 -3.60
C SER A 47 9.38 0.26 -5.04
N GLY A 48 8.75 -0.49 -5.96
CA GLY A 48 8.58 -0.10 -7.36
C GLY A 48 7.44 0.90 -7.59
N ALA A 49 6.63 1.20 -6.58
CA ALA A 49 5.62 2.25 -6.64
C ALA A 49 6.18 3.56 -6.08
N ASP A 50 5.96 4.68 -6.79
CA ASP A 50 6.46 5.99 -6.39
C ASP A 50 5.80 6.52 -5.09
N PHE A 51 4.57 6.08 -4.80
CA PHE A 51 3.80 6.55 -3.65
C PHE A 51 2.79 5.51 -3.16
N CYS A 52 2.32 5.69 -1.92
CA CYS A 52 1.20 4.91 -1.38
C CYS A 52 -0.11 5.22 -2.11
N ILE A 53 -0.82 4.19 -2.56
CA ILE A 53 -2.08 4.32 -3.30
C ILE A 53 -3.12 3.29 -2.84
N PHE A 54 -4.36 3.76 -2.65
CA PHE A 54 -5.50 2.98 -2.21
C PHE A 54 -6.73 3.24 -3.09
N ASP A 55 -7.71 2.33 -3.03
CA ASP A 55 -8.96 2.50 -3.76
C ASP A 55 -9.73 3.69 -3.16
N ALA A 56 -10.34 4.52 -4.00
CA ALA A 56 -11.05 5.71 -3.55
C ALA A 56 -12.19 5.41 -2.57
N GLU A 57 -12.85 4.26 -2.64
CA GLU A 57 -13.88 3.86 -1.68
C GLU A 57 -13.32 3.78 -0.25
N ILE A 58 -12.02 3.48 -0.09
CA ILE A 58 -11.35 3.50 1.22
C ILE A 58 -11.29 4.92 1.78
N GLY A 59 -10.96 5.91 0.95
CA GLY A 59 -10.96 7.32 1.33
C GLY A 59 -12.36 7.83 1.67
N GLU A 60 -13.36 7.51 0.85
CA GLU A 60 -14.76 7.85 1.09
C GLU A 60 -15.28 7.26 2.41
N ASN A 61 -14.94 6.00 2.71
CA ASN A 61 -15.31 5.34 3.96
C ASN A 61 -14.68 6.03 5.19
N LEU A 62 -13.47 6.56 5.04
CA LEU A 62 -12.79 7.41 6.03
C LEU A 62 -13.36 8.82 6.15
N GLY A 63 -14.38 9.17 5.35
CA GLY A 63 -15.04 10.46 5.35
C GLY A 63 -14.26 11.55 4.62
N ILE A 64 -13.32 11.18 3.74
CA ILE A 64 -12.52 12.10 2.93
C ILE A 64 -13.29 12.38 1.63
N ASP A 65 -13.44 13.66 1.27
CA ASP A 65 -13.78 14.04 -0.10
C ASP A 65 -12.56 13.78 -0.98
N VAL A 66 -12.49 12.58 -1.58
CA VAL A 66 -11.30 12.12 -2.30
C VAL A 66 -10.91 13.09 -3.42
N ARG A 67 -11.87 13.64 -4.16
CA ARG A 67 -11.59 14.52 -5.31
C ARG A 67 -11.08 15.91 -4.92
N SER A 68 -11.23 16.31 -3.66
CA SER A 68 -10.66 17.56 -3.14
C SER A 68 -9.15 17.53 -2.95
N GLY A 69 -8.54 16.34 -3.00
CA GLY A 69 -7.09 16.16 -2.82
C GLY A 69 -6.26 16.71 -3.97
N HIS A 70 -4.95 16.81 -3.73
CA HIS A 70 -4.01 17.22 -4.78
C HIS A 70 -3.94 16.15 -5.86
N LYS A 71 -4.33 16.49 -7.09
CA LYS A 71 -4.43 15.52 -8.18
C LYS A 71 -3.09 15.37 -8.91
N GLU A 72 -2.66 14.13 -9.08
CA GLU A 72 -1.53 13.74 -9.92
C GLU A 72 -1.94 12.64 -10.90
N LEU A 73 -1.19 12.56 -12.00
CA LEU A 73 -1.33 11.50 -12.98
C LEU A 73 -0.27 10.44 -12.75
N PHE A 74 -0.64 9.17 -12.90
CA PHE A 74 0.30 8.05 -12.75
C PHE A 74 0.07 6.97 -13.80
N GLY A 75 1.06 6.09 -13.93
CA GLY A 75 1.05 4.97 -14.87
C GLY A 75 1.81 3.77 -14.32
N GLY A 76 1.68 2.64 -15.01
CA GLY A 76 2.40 1.40 -14.69
C GLY A 76 3.08 0.82 -15.93
N ILE A 77 3.38 -0.49 -15.88
CA ILE A 77 4.10 -1.20 -16.96
C ILE A 77 3.29 -1.24 -18.28
N GLN A 78 1.96 -1.05 -18.25
CA GLN A 78 1.13 -1.00 -19.47
C GLN A 78 0.47 0.36 -19.69
N LYS A 79 0.58 0.80 -20.96
CA LYS A 79 -0.03 1.93 -21.68
C LYS A 79 0.37 3.37 -21.28
N ILE A 80 1.05 4.01 -22.24
CA ILE A 80 1.53 5.41 -22.25
C ILE A 80 0.37 6.39 -22.57
N ASP A 81 -0.72 5.88 -23.14
CA ASP A 81 -1.84 6.64 -23.72
C ASP A 81 -3.05 6.85 -22.79
N LYS A 82 -3.06 6.22 -21.60
CA LYS A 82 -4.06 6.46 -20.54
C LYS A 82 -3.38 6.56 -19.19
N GLN A 83 -3.26 7.79 -18.69
CA GLN A 83 -2.78 8.03 -17.33
C GLN A 83 -3.97 7.96 -16.37
N ALA A 84 -3.78 7.27 -15.26
CA ALA A 84 -4.76 7.19 -14.18
C ALA A 84 -4.61 8.38 -13.24
N GLU A 85 -5.68 8.77 -12.55
CA GLU A 85 -5.68 9.88 -11.61
C GLU A 85 -5.53 9.37 -10.17
N ALA A 86 -4.66 10.03 -9.39
CA ALA A 86 -4.50 9.81 -7.97
C ALA A 86 -4.71 11.14 -7.22
N PHE A 87 -5.45 11.10 -6.12
CA PHE A 87 -5.74 12.27 -5.29
C PHE A 87 -5.06 12.12 -3.94
N PHE A 88 -4.13 13.02 -3.65
CA PHE A 88 -3.27 12.97 -2.48
C PHE A 88 -3.91 13.69 -1.29
N HIS A 89 -3.84 13.02 -0.12
CA HIS A 89 -4.38 13.50 1.14
C HIS A 89 -3.42 13.20 2.30
N PRO A 90 -3.29 14.13 3.27
CA PRO A 90 -2.59 13.85 4.52
C PRO A 90 -3.46 12.94 5.39
N ILE A 91 -2.87 11.87 5.91
CA ILE A 91 -3.55 10.96 6.84
C ILE A 91 -2.60 10.53 7.96
N GLN A 92 -3.14 9.86 8.98
CA GLN A 92 -2.36 9.09 9.92
C GLN A 92 -2.29 7.63 9.47
N LEU A 93 -1.09 7.17 9.09
CA LEU A 93 -0.79 5.78 8.81
C LEU A 93 -0.35 5.08 10.10
N ILE A 94 -0.91 3.90 10.36
CA ILE A 94 -0.65 3.13 11.57
C ILE A 94 -0.16 1.74 11.20
N VAL A 95 1.03 1.37 11.67
CA VAL A 95 1.66 0.07 11.38
C VAL A 95 2.20 -0.52 12.67
N GLY A 96 1.73 -1.71 13.06
CA GLY A 96 2.12 -2.35 14.31
C GLY A 96 1.90 -1.48 15.56
N GLY A 97 0.86 -0.63 15.54
CA GLY A 97 0.53 0.32 16.62
C GLY A 97 1.30 1.64 16.59
N LYS A 98 2.29 1.80 15.70
CA LYS A 98 2.99 3.07 15.51
C LYS A 98 2.22 3.98 14.58
N LYS A 99 1.98 5.21 15.02
CA LYS A 99 1.32 6.29 14.26
C LYS A 99 2.34 7.19 13.57
N SER A 100 2.13 7.46 12.29
CA SER A 100 2.91 8.40 11.48
C SER A 100 1.96 9.26 10.64
N TYR A 101 2.15 10.58 10.65
CA TYR A 101 1.45 11.46 9.70
C TYR A 101 2.18 11.44 8.38
N THR A 102 1.45 11.23 7.29
CA THR A 102 2.04 11.03 5.97
C THR A 102 1.07 11.37 4.85
N MET A 103 1.59 11.47 3.63
CA MET A 103 0.78 11.63 2.42
C MET A 103 0.51 10.27 1.80
N VAL A 104 -0.76 10.01 1.49
CA VAL A 104 -1.17 8.88 0.66
C VAL A 104 -2.07 9.36 -0.45
N SER A 105 -2.31 8.50 -1.43
CA SER A 105 -3.24 8.80 -2.52
C SER A 105 -4.38 7.81 -2.59
N PHE A 106 -5.50 8.28 -3.14
CA PHE A 106 -6.69 7.52 -3.43
C PHE A 106 -7.01 7.63 -4.92
N SER A 107 -7.46 6.54 -5.54
CA SER A 107 -7.77 6.52 -6.97
C SER A 107 -9.04 5.74 -7.29
N TYR A 108 -9.84 6.24 -8.22
CA TYR A 108 -10.99 5.51 -8.80
C TYR A 108 -10.57 4.62 -9.99
N ASP A 109 -9.30 4.72 -10.42
CA ASP A 109 -8.77 4.05 -11.61
C ASP A 109 -7.97 2.78 -11.27
N ILE A 110 -7.92 2.39 -10.00
CA ILE A 110 -7.35 1.11 -9.57
C ILE A 110 -8.45 0.06 -9.35
N GLY A 111 -8.05 -1.21 -9.33
CA GLY A 111 -9.01 -2.31 -9.19
C GLY A 111 -9.74 -2.28 -7.85
N LYS A 112 -11.08 -2.26 -7.89
CA LYS A 112 -11.93 -2.37 -6.70
C LYS A 112 -11.56 -3.61 -5.88
N SER A 113 -11.41 -3.44 -4.57
CA SER A 113 -11.02 -4.50 -3.63
C SER A 113 -9.62 -5.10 -3.84
N ALA A 114 -8.74 -4.45 -4.61
CA ALA A 114 -7.33 -4.80 -4.64
C ALA A 114 -6.66 -4.39 -3.31
N PHE A 115 -5.61 -5.12 -2.93
CA PHE A 115 -4.72 -4.66 -1.87
C PHE A 115 -4.23 -3.25 -2.19
N GLY A 116 -4.14 -2.39 -1.17
CA GLY A 116 -3.47 -1.11 -1.32
C GLY A 116 -2.00 -1.33 -1.65
N VAL A 117 -1.31 -0.30 -2.14
CA VAL A 117 0.13 -0.37 -2.36
C VAL A 117 0.82 0.62 -1.45
N LEU A 118 1.85 0.16 -0.75
CA LEU A 118 2.75 0.97 0.07
C LEU A 118 4.01 1.23 -0.73
N GLY A 119 4.14 2.46 -1.25
CA GLY A 119 5.20 2.89 -2.15
C GLY A 119 6.25 3.79 -1.48
N GLN A 120 7.10 4.41 -2.30
CA GLN A 120 8.24 5.18 -1.83
C GLN A 120 7.84 6.36 -0.95
N VAL A 121 7.01 7.25 -1.48
CA VAL A 121 6.41 8.36 -0.73
C VAL A 121 5.25 7.83 0.11
N GLY A 122 5.36 8.07 1.41
CA GLY A 122 4.35 7.78 2.40
C GLY A 122 4.52 6.46 3.16
N PHE A 123 5.51 5.64 2.80
CA PHE A 123 5.86 4.43 3.56
C PHE A 123 7.37 4.15 3.63
N PHE A 124 8.09 4.01 2.51
CA PHE A 124 9.54 3.71 2.55
C PHE A 124 10.39 4.91 3.03
N ASP A 125 9.86 6.12 2.90
CA ASP A 125 10.38 7.34 3.53
C ASP A 125 10.22 7.33 5.07
N LEU A 126 9.27 6.55 5.62
CA LEU A 126 9.06 6.37 7.06
C LEU A 126 9.81 5.16 7.63
N PHE A 127 9.94 4.09 6.85
CA PHE A 127 10.48 2.80 7.31
C PHE A 127 11.69 2.35 6.48
N ILE A 128 12.68 1.79 7.16
CA ILE A 128 13.64 0.87 6.54
C ILE A 128 12.93 -0.46 6.38
N VAL A 129 12.74 -0.87 5.13
CA VAL A 129 12.06 -2.11 4.75
C VAL A 129 13.09 -3.15 4.32
N LYS A 130 13.00 -4.35 4.88
CA LYS A 130 13.81 -5.51 4.47
C LYS A 130 12.93 -6.66 4.06
N PHE A 131 13.13 -7.12 2.84
CA PHE A 131 12.51 -8.34 2.30
C PHE A 131 13.48 -9.51 2.44
N ASP A 132 13.08 -10.55 3.19
CA ASP A 132 13.76 -11.83 3.25
C ASP A 132 12.88 -12.89 2.58
N PHE A 133 13.02 -13.00 1.25
CA PHE A 133 12.19 -13.88 0.45
C PHE A 133 12.37 -15.36 0.83
N LYS A 134 13.59 -15.79 1.18
CA LYS A 134 13.86 -17.17 1.60
C LYS A 134 13.18 -17.52 2.91
N LYS A 135 13.02 -16.55 3.81
CA LYS A 135 12.26 -16.70 5.06
C LYS A 135 10.79 -16.30 4.92
N GLU A 136 10.34 -15.92 3.72
CA GLU A 136 9.00 -15.42 3.46
C GLU A 136 8.60 -14.29 4.44
N ARG A 137 9.48 -13.30 4.65
CA ARG A 137 9.31 -12.28 5.72
C ARG A 137 9.65 -10.86 5.30
N VAL A 138 8.83 -9.91 5.73
CA VAL A 138 9.09 -8.46 5.70
C VAL A 138 9.45 -8.00 7.11
N GLU A 139 10.55 -7.26 7.23
CA GLU A 139 10.95 -6.58 8.47
C GLU A 139 10.88 -5.07 8.27
N LEU A 140 10.24 -4.35 9.19
CA LEU A 140 10.13 -2.89 9.18
C LEU A 140 10.84 -2.31 10.39
N THR A 141 11.71 -1.32 10.16
CA THR A 141 12.33 -0.54 11.23
C THR A 141 12.06 0.93 10.95
N GLU A 142 11.51 1.65 11.93
CA GLU A 142 11.28 3.09 11.80
C GLU A 142 12.59 3.84 11.51
N ARG A 143 12.52 4.81 10.61
CA ARG A 143 13.61 5.77 10.44
C ARG A 143 13.60 6.74 11.61
N PRO A 144 14.78 7.15 12.12
CA PRO A 144 14.87 8.29 13.02
C PRO A 144 14.28 9.54 12.33
N ALA A 145 13.57 10.35 13.12
CA ALA A 145 13.16 11.69 12.69
C ALA A 145 14.37 12.61 12.49
#